data_AF-A0A7Y5JY22-F1
#
_entry.id   AF-A0A7Y5JY22-F1
#
_cell.length_a   1.000
_cell.length_b   1.000
_cell.length_c   1.000
_cell.angle_alpha   90.00
_cell.angle_beta   90.00
_cell.angle_gamma   90.00
#
_symmetry.space_group_name_H-M   'P 1'
#
loop_
_entity.id
_entity.type
_entity.pdbx_description
1 polymer ?
#
loop_
_entity_poly.entity_id
_entity_poly.type
_entity_poly.pdbx_seq_one_letter_code
_entity_poly.pdbx_strand_id
1 'polypeptide(L)'
;MTDAPRTDPALQAESSGDPRADRVTAAVRTWQRTLVDLGGRNTLLWYRDLASGTLDLTTAHPGGVSMLLAGRRTRLSDLVREPVAFDEARRRARAIRSKALELREERGIAAGFVAIGMATWSVPRAARPPAAPVLLRSCVLRPTGAAQEDFEIDLGPEVELNPVLGEYLRSEQGIEIDGDSLADLATVGNGFDPYPVYAALGHECAAVPEFAITPRLVLGTFSYAKLPMVADLALQGESLADHDVVAALAGDESALGAVRLRVPESEPDPDPEHEHLVLDADSSQHAAIDAVRAGAHLVIKGPPGTGKSQTIVNLIASLAAEGKSTLFVAEKRAAIDAVLSRLDRLGLGDLVLDAYDGPTNKRATAQ
;
A
#
# COMPACT_ATOMS: atom_id res chain seq x y z
N MET A 1 -46.58 -10.97 -24.71
CA MET A 1 -45.54 -11.94 -24.34
C MET A 1 -44.37 -11.11 -23.85
N THR A 2 -44.31 -10.95 -22.53
CA THR A 2 -43.45 -9.98 -21.85
C THR A 2 -42.15 -10.67 -21.52
N ASP A 3 -41.05 -10.14 -22.06
CA ASP A 3 -39.70 -10.66 -21.91
C ASP A 3 -39.19 -10.31 -20.49
N ALA A 4 -38.94 -11.35 -19.69
CA ALA A 4 -38.36 -11.20 -18.36
C ALA A 4 -36.82 -11.17 -18.48
N PRO A 5 -36.12 -10.27 -17.76
CA PRO A 5 -34.67 -10.22 -17.85
C PRO A 5 -34.07 -11.50 -17.27
N ARG A 6 -33.23 -12.17 -18.06
CA ARG A 6 -32.42 -13.34 -17.64
C ARG A 6 -31.45 -12.91 -16.55
N THR A 7 -31.58 -13.54 -15.39
CA THR A 7 -30.63 -13.47 -14.27
C THR A 7 -29.33 -14.19 -14.64
N ASP A 8 -28.22 -13.50 -14.43
CA ASP A 8 -26.85 -14.01 -14.59
C ASP A 8 -26.56 -15.07 -13.50
N PRO A 9 -26.13 -16.31 -13.83
CA PRO A 9 -26.04 -17.40 -12.85
C PRO A 9 -24.81 -17.35 -11.93
N ALA A 10 -24.02 -16.27 -11.91
CA ALA A 10 -22.80 -16.15 -11.10
C ALA A 10 -22.98 -15.34 -9.78
N LEU A 11 -24.20 -14.99 -9.38
CA LEU A 11 -24.45 -14.08 -8.24
C LEU A 11 -25.47 -14.67 -7.26
N GLN A 12 -25.15 -15.80 -6.66
CA GLN A 12 -25.71 -16.16 -5.35
C GLN A 12 -24.55 -16.25 -4.38
N ALA A 13 -24.27 -15.16 -3.68
CA ALA A 13 -23.45 -15.23 -2.49
C ALA A 13 -24.17 -16.16 -1.52
N GLU A 14 -23.50 -17.21 -1.05
CA GLU A 14 -24.00 -18.01 0.06
C GLU A 14 -24.26 -17.05 1.23
N SER A 15 -25.53 -16.87 1.59
CA SER A 15 -25.90 -16.07 2.74
C SER A 15 -25.39 -16.79 3.98
N SER A 16 -24.59 -16.09 4.79
CA SER A 16 -24.09 -16.60 6.07
C SER A 16 -25.20 -16.82 7.10
N GLY A 17 -26.42 -16.34 6.82
CA GLY A 17 -27.53 -16.30 7.76
C GLY A 17 -27.46 -15.12 8.74
N ASP A 18 -26.35 -14.37 8.76
CA ASP A 18 -26.20 -13.12 9.50
C ASP A 18 -26.32 -11.92 8.54
N PRO A 19 -27.41 -11.12 8.64
CA PRO A 19 -27.60 -9.93 7.81
C PRO A 19 -26.48 -8.90 7.95
N ARG A 20 -25.79 -8.84 9.09
CA ARG A 20 -24.67 -7.91 9.33
C ARG A 20 -23.43 -8.37 8.56
N ALA A 21 -23.01 -9.62 8.74
CA ALA A 21 -21.89 -10.20 8.00
C ALA A 21 -22.08 -10.15 6.48
N ASP A 22 -23.29 -10.45 5.99
CA ASP A 22 -23.62 -10.41 4.56
C ASP A 22 -23.45 -8.99 3.97
N ARG A 23 -23.88 -7.95 4.70
CA ARG A 23 -23.68 -6.55 4.28
C ARG A 23 -22.21 -6.14 4.25
N VAL A 24 -21.46 -6.50 5.29
CA VAL A 24 -20.03 -6.19 5.36
C VAL A 24 -19.28 -6.86 4.24
N THR A 25 -19.56 -8.13 3.95
CA THR A 25 -18.94 -8.86 2.83
C THR A 25 -19.24 -8.20 1.48
N ALA A 26 -20.49 -7.78 1.24
CA ALA A 26 -20.86 -7.07 0.02
C ALA A 26 -20.15 -5.70 -0.11
N ALA A 27 -20.01 -4.97 0.99
CA ALA A 27 -19.29 -3.70 1.04
C ALA A 27 -17.79 -3.88 0.78
N VAL A 28 -17.15 -4.87 1.43
CA VAL A 28 -15.74 -5.22 1.26
C VAL A 28 -15.42 -5.55 -0.19
N ARG A 29 -16.24 -6.38 -0.87
CA ARG A 29 -16.06 -6.66 -2.30
C ARG A 29 -16.11 -5.40 -3.16
N THR A 30 -16.91 -4.41 -2.78
CA THR A 30 -17.00 -3.12 -3.49
C THR A 30 -15.78 -2.24 -3.21
N TRP A 31 -15.30 -2.21 -1.96
CA TRP A 31 -14.06 -1.51 -1.60
C TRP A 31 -12.84 -2.12 -2.27
N GLN A 32 -12.73 -3.46 -2.29
CA GLN A 32 -11.67 -4.19 -2.99
C GLN A 32 -11.65 -3.87 -4.48
N ARG A 33 -12.79 -3.93 -5.17
CA ARG A 33 -12.88 -3.55 -6.60
C ARG A 33 -12.45 -2.10 -6.84
N THR A 34 -12.83 -1.18 -5.94
CA THR A 34 -12.43 0.23 -6.01
C THR A 34 -10.93 0.42 -5.77
N LEU A 35 -10.32 -0.43 -4.92
CA LEU A 35 -8.89 -0.45 -4.68
C LEU A 35 -8.12 -1.03 -5.87
N VAL A 36 -8.61 -2.09 -6.50
CA VAL A 36 -7.99 -2.72 -7.68
C VAL A 36 -8.11 -1.85 -8.93
N ASP A 37 -9.20 -1.08 -9.04
CA ASP A 37 -9.55 -0.16 -10.13
C ASP A 37 -9.08 -0.65 -11.52
N LEU A 38 -9.82 -1.62 -12.04
CA LEU A 38 -9.69 -2.25 -13.35
C LEU A 38 -9.73 -1.23 -14.53
N GLY A 39 -10.09 0.03 -14.28
CA GLY A 39 -10.13 1.12 -15.25
C GLY A 39 -8.78 1.81 -15.47
N GLY A 40 -7.85 1.17 -16.19
CA GLY A 40 -6.73 1.81 -16.92
C GLY A 40 -5.72 2.67 -16.15
N ARG A 41 -5.92 2.93 -14.86
CA ARG A 41 -5.07 3.72 -13.96
C ARG A 41 -4.15 2.85 -13.13
N ASN A 42 -4.41 1.55 -13.06
CA ASN A 42 -3.57 0.59 -12.36
C ASN A 42 -2.37 0.21 -13.25
N THR A 43 -1.21 0.83 -13.00
CA THR A 43 0.02 0.60 -13.77
C THR A 43 0.61 -0.80 -13.59
N LEU A 44 0.12 -1.57 -12.63
CA LEU A 44 0.49 -2.97 -12.39
C LEU A 44 -0.31 -3.95 -13.26
N LEU A 45 -1.40 -3.54 -13.90
CA LEU A 45 -2.13 -4.36 -14.89
C LEU A 45 -2.11 -3.73 -16.29
N TRP A 46 -2.17 -2.40 -16.32
CA TRP A 46 -2.32 -1.58 -17.51
C TRP A 46 -1.12 -0.66 -17.71
N TYR A 47 0.09 -1.19 -17.58
CA TYR A 47 1.31 -0.42 -17.74
C TYR A 47 1.34 0.38 -19.06
N ARG A 48 1.98 1.55 -19.00
CA ARG A 48 2.31 2.39 -20.15
C ARG A 48 3.66 3.04 -19.90
N ASP A 49 4.44 3.14 -20.96
CA ASP A 49 5.61 3.99 -20.97
C ASP A 49 5.23 5.45 -20.76
N LEU A 50 5.90 6.09 -19.81
CA LEU A 50 5.80 7.52 -19.58
C LEU A 50 6.98 8.22 -20.25
N ALA A 51 6.74 9.45 -20.75
CA ALA A 51 7.78 10.25 -21.38
C ALA A 51 8.94 10.59 -20.43
N SER A 52 8.68 10.73 -19.13
CA SER A 52 9.68 11.07 -18.11
C SER A 52 9.68 10.13 -16.89
N GLY A 53 8.54 9.51 -16.56
CA GLY A 53 8.38 8.64 -15.38
C GLY A 53 8.77 7.18 -15.60
N THR A 54 9.50 6.88 -16.67
CA THR A 54 9.88 5.52 -17.06
C THR A 54 11.28 5.54 -17.63
N LEU A 55 12.09 4.56 -17.25
CA LEU A 55 13.38 4.26 -17.85
C LEU A 55 13.43 2.79 -18.24
N ASP A 56 13.45 2.52 -19.55
CA ASP A 56 13.61 1.18 -20.10
C ASP A 56 15.10 0.80 -20.10
N LEU A 57 15.42 -0.31 -19.44
CA LEU A 57 16.77 -0.87 -19.31
C LEU A 57 16.94 -2.17 -20.11
N THR A 58 15.95 -2.54 -20.94
CA THR A 58 15.96 -3.80 -21.71
C THR A 58 17.15 -3.87 -22.67
N THR A 59 17.56 -2.73 -23.23
CA THR A 59 18.72 -2.62 -24.13
C THR A 59 19.95 -2.01 -23.45
N ALA A 60 19.98 -1.96 -22.12
CA ALA A 60 21.14 -1.46 -21.38
C ALA A 60 22.35 -2.38 -21.52
N HIS A 61 23.53 -1.87 -21.18
CA HIS A 61 24.78 -2.61 -21.30
C HIS A 61 24.75 -3.89 -20.46
N PRO A 62 24.98 -5.09 -21.04
CA PRO A 62 24.77 -6.37 -20.37
C PRO A 62 25.53 -6.50 -19.05
N GLY A 63 26.79 -6.06 -19.02
CA GLY A 63 27.60 -6.10 -17.79
C GLY A 63 27.02 -5.24 -16.66
N GLY A 64 26.41 -4.10 -16.97
CA GLY A 64 25.73 -3.25 -15.97
C GLY A 64 24.44 -3.93 -15.48
N VAL A 65 23.66 -4.50 -16.40
CA VAL A 65 22.42 -5.22 -16.06
C VAL A 65 22.73 -6.44 -15.17
N SER A 66 23.77 -7.21 -15.47
CA SER A 66 24.17 -8.35 -14.64
C SER A 66 24.58 -7.92 -13.22
N MET A 67 25.30 -6.81 -13.07
CA MET A 67 25.63 -6.28 -11.73
C MET A 67 24.39 -5.82 -10.98
N LEU A 68 23.49 -5.12 -11.68
CA LEU A 68 22.24 -4.61 -11.13
C LEU A 68 21.34 -5.75 -10.63
N LEU A 69 21.10 -6.77 -11.46
CA LEU A 69 20.26 -7.91 -11.12
C LEU A 69 20.88 -8.79 -10.02
N ALA A 70 22.21 -8.83 -9.91
CA ALA A 70 22.91 -9.44 -8.78
C ALA A 70 22.80 -8.62 -7.46
N GLY A 71 22.01 -7.54 -7.43
CA GLY A 71 21.78 -6.71 -6.25
C GLY A 71 22.94 -5.76 -5.92
N ARG A 72 23.90 -5.59 -6.82
CA ARG A 72 24.99 -4.61 -6.62
C ARG A 72 24.50 -3.22 -6.97
N ARG A 73 24.89 -2.23 -6.15
CA ARG A 73 24.72 -0.81 -6.49
C ARG A 73 25.41 -0.54 -7.82
N THR A 74 24.63 -0.12 -8.80
CA THR A 74 25.09 0.03 -10.19
C THR A 74 24.83 1.46 -10.63
N ARG A 75 25.83 2.12 -11.24
CA ARG A 75 25.64 3.47 -11.77
C ARG A 75 24.83 3.44 -13.05
N LEU A 76 24.06 4.48 -13.28
CA LEU A 76 23.31 4.63 -14.52
C LEU A 76 24.25 4.73 -15.73
N SER A 77 25.43 5.32 -15.54
CA SER A 77 26.49 5.38 -16.56
C SER A 77 27.09 4.00 -16.92
N ASP A 78 27.03 3.02 -16.02
CA ASP A 78 27.44 1.63 -16.32
C ASP A 78 26.40 0.90 -17.19
N LEU A 79 25.13 1.30 -17.07
CA LEU A 79 23.99 0.75 -17.82
C LEU A 79 23.82 1.42 -19.17
N VAL A 80 24.00 2.74 -19.25
CA VAL A 80 23.80 3.53 -20.46
C VAL A 80 25.09 4.29 -20.77
N ARG A 81 25.87 3.76 -21.71
CA ARG A 81 27.22 4.26 -22.05
C ARG A 81 27.24 5.31 -23.15
N GLU A 82 26.22 5.33 -23.99
CA GLU A 82 26.13 6.30 -25.09
C GLU A 82 25.72 7.67 -24.52
N PRO A 83 26.48 8.76 -24.78
CA PRO A 83 26.29 10.04 -24.10
C PRO A 83 24.88 10.65 -24.24
N VAL A 84 24.27 10.59 -25.42
CA VAL A 84 22.95 11.18 -25.66
C VAL A 84 21.86 10.39 -24.92
N ALA A 85 21.91 9.07 -25.01
CA ALA A 85 21.02 8.16 -24.28
C ALA A 85 21.21 8.28 -22.77
N PHE A 86 22.45 8.46 -22.30
CA PHE A 86 22.75 8.66 -20.88
C PHE A 86 22.13 9.95 -20.36
N ASP A 87 22.21 11.05 -21.11
CA ASP A 87 21.57 12.31 -20.72
C ASP A 87 20.05 12.19 -20.63
N GLU A 88 19.42 11.46 -21.54
CA GLU A 88 17.99 11.16 -21.45
C GLU A 88 17.66 10.28 -20.25
N ALA A 89 18.42 9.21 -20.05
CA ALA A 89 18.25 8.29 -18.93
C ALA A 89 18.40 9.03 -17.60
N ARG A 90 19.36 9.93 -17.48
CA ARG A 90 19.58 10.79 -16.31
C ARG A 90 18.41 11.71 -16.03
N ARG A 91 17.80 12.31 -17.06
CA ARG A 91 16.58 13.12 -16.92
C ARG A 91 15.41 12.28 -16.40
N ARG A 92 15.23 11.08 -16.95
CA ARG A 92 14.18 10.13 -16.53
C ARG A 92 14.41 9.65 -15.09
N ALA A 93 15.63 9.25 -14.73
CA ALA A 93 15.99 8.85 -13.36
C ALA A 93 15.71 9.96 -12.34
N ARG A 94 16.01 11.23 -12.67
CA ARG A 94 15.66 12.37 -11.83
C ARG A 94 14.16 12.50 -11.62
N ALA A 95 13.36 12.37 -12.68
CA ALA A 95 11.90 12.45 -12.60
C ALA A 95 11.30 11.29 -11.77
N ILE A 96 11.76 10.06 -12.01
CA ILE A 96 11.36 8.87 -11.25
C ILE A 96 11.70 9.05 -9.77
N ARG A 97 12.92 9.47 -9.45
CA ARG A 97 13.35 9.73 -8.07
C ARG A 97 12.49 10.79 -7.40
N SER A 98 12.26 11.92 -8.07
CA SER A 98 11.42 13.00 -7.54
C SER A 98 10.02 12.49 -7.22
N LYS A 99 9.42 11.68 -8.11
CA LYS A 99 8.09 11.14 -7.89
C LYS A 99 8.06 10.08 -6.78
N ALA A 100 9.08 9.23 -6.70
CA ALA A 100 9.20 8.24 -5.63
C ALA A 100 9.36 8.90 -4.25
N LEU A 101 10.14 9.99 -4.15
CA LEU A 101 10.27 10.76 -2.91
C LEU A 101 8.98 11.46 -2.53
N GLU A 102 8.31 12.12 -3.48
CA GLU A 102 6.99 12.73 -3.26
C GLU A 102 6.00 11.70 -2.69
N LEU A 103 5.88 10.52 -3.33
CA LEU A 103 4.97 9.46 -2.88
C LEU A 103 5.34 8.93 -1.48
N ARG A 104 6.63 8.83 -1.17
CA ARG A 104 7.10 8.40 0.14
C ARG A 104 6.85 9.44 1.23
N GLU A 105 7.14 10.70 0.96
CA GLU A 105 7.06 11.79 1.95
C GLU A 105 5.62 12.26 2.18
N GLU A 106 4.83 12.36 1.10
CA GLU A 106 3.46 12.84 1.18
C GLU A 106 2.46 11.74 1.54
N ARG A 107 2.73 10.49 1.15
CA ARG A 107 1.76 9.38 1.29
C ARG A 107 2.31 8.16 2.03
N GLY A 108 3.56 8.16 2.45
CA GLY A 108 4.21 6.99 3.06
C GLY A 108 4.49 5.84 2.09
N ILE A 109 4.23 6.01 0.78
CA ILE A 109 4.24 4.91 -0.19
C ILE A 109 5.65 4.73 -0.78
N ALA A 110 6.26 3.58 -0.51
CA ALA A 110 7.42 3.13 -1.28
C ALA A 110 6.97 2.73 -2.70
N ALA A 111 7.33 3.55 -3.69
CA ALA A 111 6.83 3.41 -5.06
C ALA A 111 7.91 3.14 -6.11
N GLY A 112 9.20 3.18 -5.77
CA GLY A 112 10.28 2.95 -6.72
C GLY A 112 10.51 1.45 -6.95
N PHE A 113 10.32 0.96 -8.17
CA PHE A 113 10.56 -0.44 -8.52
C PHE A 113 11.24 -0.59 -9.88
N VAL A 114 11.93 -1.72 -10.03
CA VAL A 114 12.27 -2.31 -11.31
C VAL A 114 11.25 -3.42 -11.60
N ALA A 115 10.48 -3.24 -12.65
CA ALA A 115 9.62 -4.26 -13.24
C ALA A 115 10.44 -5.17 -14.16
N ILE A 116 10.27 -6.48 -13.99
CA ILE A 116 11.02 -7.52 -14.67
C ILE A 116 10.01 -8.45 -15.35
N GLY A 117 10.00 -8.42 -16.69
CA GLY A 117 9.04 -9.12 -17.52
C GLY A 117 7.70 -8.39 -17.61
N MET A 118 7.04 -8.50 -18.76
CA MET A 118 5.71 -7.94 -18.99
C MET A 118 4.77 -9.01 -19.54
N ALA A 119 3.75 -9.37 -18.77
CA ALA A 119 2.65 -10.24 -19.17
C ALA A 119 1.58 -9.46 -19.94
N THR A 120 0.99 -10.10 -20.94
CA THR A 120 -0.13 -9.58 -21.73
C THR A 120 -1.08 -10.73 -22.07
N TRP A 121 -2.37 -10.43 -22.26
CA TRP A 121 -3.41 -11.39 -22.63
C TRP A 121 -4.61 -10.65 -23.26
N SER A 122 -5.62 -11.39 -23.70
CA SER A 122 -6.84 -10.80 -24.24
C SER A 122 -7.88 -10.56 -23.15
N VAL A 123 -8.42 -9.34 -23.07
CA VAL A 123 -9.52 -8.98 -22.16
C VAL A 123 -10.71 -8.50 -22.99
N PRO A 124 -11.88 -9.16 -22.90
CA PRO A 124 -13.07 -8.73 -23.62
C PRO A 124 -13.42 -7.26 -23.33
N ARG A 125 -13.68 -6.49 -24.39
CA ARG A 125 -14.06 -5.06 -24.31
C ARG A 125 -12.98 -4.11 -23.78
N ALA A 126 -11.75 -4.58 -23.52
CA ALA A 126 -10.64 -3.70 -23.22
C ALA A 126 -10.16 -2.98 -24.48
N ALA A 127 -9.89 -1.68 -24.39
CA ALA A 127 -9.42 -0.87 -25.53
C ALA A 127 -8.02 -1.27 -26.03
N ARG A 128 -7.26 -2.00 -25.22
CA ARG A 128 -5.93 -2.53 -25.50
C ARG A 128 -5.71 -3.76 -24.62
N PRO A 129 -4.80 -4.67 -24.97
CA PRO A 129 -4.43 -5.76 -24.07
C PRO A 129 -3.70 -5.21 -22.81
N PRO A 130 -3.81 -5.91 -21.67
CA PRO A 130 -3.02 -5.62 -20.48
C PRO A 130 -1.52 -5.65 -20.75
N ALA A 131 -0.79 -4.92 -19.92
CA ALA A 131 0.66 -4.97 -19.85
C ALA A 131 0.99 -4.96 -18.36
N ALA A 132 1.13 -6.14 -17.78
CA ALA A 132 1.34 -6.30 -16.34
C ALA A 132 2.81 -6.66 -16.09
N PRO A 133 3.56 -5.91 -15.27
CA PRO A 133 4.83 -6.39 -14.75
C PRO A 133 4.67 -7.80 -14.16
N VAL A 134 5.60 -8.72 -14.45
CA VAL A 134 5.56 -10.05 -13.84
C VAL A 134 6.18 -9.99 -12.46
N LEU A 135 7.45 -9.63 -12.37
CA LEU A 135 8.16 -9.47 -11.10
C LEU A 135 8.41 -7.99 -10.82
N LEU A 136 8.41 -7.64 -9.54
CA LEU A 136 8.75 -6.32 -9.04
C LEU A 136 9.89 -6.46 -8.04
N ARG A 137 10.91 -5.62 -8.19
CA ARG A 137 11.98 -5.49 -7.21
C ARG A 137 12.08 -4.04 -6.77
N SER A 138 12.00 -3.78 -5.48
CA SER A 138 12.08 -2.40 -4.98
C SER A 138 13.43 -1.78 -5.34
N CYS A 139 13.46 -0.46 -5.53
CA CYS A 139 14.70 0.23 -5.87
C CYS A 139 14.74 1.65 -5.31
N VAL A 140 15.95 2.11 -5.00
CA VAL A 140 16.23 3.48 -4.57
C VAL A 140 17.24 4.10 -5.54
N LEU A 141 16.89 5.27 -6.07
CA LEU A 141 17.79 6.08 -6.89
C LEU A 141 18.54 7.08 -6.01
N ARG A 142 19.86 6.89 -5.90
CA ARG A 142 20.74 7.78 -5.14
C ARG A 142 21.57 8.64 -6.09
N PRO A 143 21.47 9.98 -6.04
CA PRO A 143 22.35 10.81 -6.84
C PRO A 143 23.79 10.69 -6.33
N THR A 144 24.76 10.67 -7.24
CA THR A 144 26.19 10.58 -6.89
C THR A 144 26.77 11.90 -6.37
N GLY A 145 26.06 13.02 -6.56
CA GLY A 145 26.44 14.34 -6.08
C GLY A 145 25.28 15.34 -6.14
N ALA A 146 25.50 16.55 -5.61
CA ALA A 146 24.46 17.59 -5.52
C ALA A 146 23.92 18.05 -6.89
N ALA A 147 24.78 18.06 -7.91
CA ALA A 147 24.40 18.38 -9.29
C ALA A 147 23.61 17.24 -9.99
N GLN A 148 23.48 16.07 -9.35
CA GLN A 148 22.79 14.90 -9.88
C GLN A 148 23.29 14.53 -11.29
N GLU A 149 24.62 14.49 -11.45
CA GLU A 149 25.30 14.18 -12.70
C GLU A 149 25.20 12.70 -13.08
N ASP A 150 25.00 11.83 -12.08
CA ASP A 150 24.73 10.41 -12.25
C ASP A 150 23.86 9.90 -11.09
N PHE A 151 23.33 8.69 -11.22
CA PHE A 151 22.53 8.00 -10.22
C PHE A 151 23.04 6.58 -10.00
N GLU A 152 23.15 6.18 -8.74
CA GLU A 152 23.25 4.78 -8.35
C GLU A 152 21.85 4.19 -8.19
N ILE A 153 21.62 3.05 -8.83
CA ILE A 153 20.42 2.23 -8.67
C ILE A 153 20.75 1.16 -7.61
N ASP A 154 20.05 1.22 -6.48
CA ASP A 154 20.16 0.26 -5.39
C ASP A 154 18.88 -0.58 -5.33
N LEU A 155 18.98 -1.87 -5.60
CA LEU A 155 17.83 -2.78 -5.55
C LEU A 155 17.62 -3.31 -4.13
N GLY A 156 16.36 -3.48 -3.75
CA GLY A 156 16.00 -4.18 -2.53
C GLY A 156 16.39 -5.66 -2.57
N PRO A 157 16.43 -6.33 -1.40
CA PRO A 157 16.81 -7.72 -1.31
C PRO A 157 15.75 -8.66 -1.89
N GLU A 158 14.47 -8.30 -1.78
CA GLU A 158 13.34 -9.15 -2.16
C GLU A 158 12.83 -8.83 -3.57
N VAL A 159 12.49 -9.89 -4.29
CA VAL A 159 11.75 -9.86 -5.55
C VAL A 159 10.38 -10.45 -5.26
N GLU A 160 9.34 -9.79 -5.74
CA GLU A 160 7.96 -10.23 -5.53
C GLU A 160 7.28 -10.45 -6.89
N LEU A 161 6.42 -11.47 -6.98
CA LEU A 161 5.42 -11.51 -8.05
C LEU A 161 4.50 -10.29 -7.91
N ASN A 162 4.17 -9.66 -9.03
CA ASN A 162 3.20 -8.56 -9.06
C ASN A 162 1.87 -9.03 -8.47
N PRO A 163 1.46 -8.52 -7.30
CA PRO A 163 0.28 -9.04 -6.64
C PRO A 163 -1.02 -8.64 -7.36
N VAL A 164 -1.01 -7.62 -8.24
CA VAL A 164 -2.21 -7.29 -9.06
C VAL A 164 -2.42 -8.35 -10.11
N LEU A 165 -1.33 -8.85 -10.68
CA LEU A 165 -1.40 -9.95 -11.63
C LEU A 165 -1.93 -11.21 -10.93
N GLY A 166 -1.38 -11.56 -9.75
CA GLY A 166 -1.86 -12.71 -8.97
C GLY A 166 -3.34 -12.61 -8.58
N GLU A 167 -3.79 -11.45 -8.10
CA GLU A 167 -5.20 -11.23 -7.74
C GLU A 167 -6.11 -11.27 -8.96
N TYR A 168 -5.69 -10.68 -10.09
CA TYR A 168 -6.45 -10.74 -11.33
C TYR A 168 -6.61 -12.19 -11.82
N LEU A 169 -5.53 -12.98 -11.80
CA LEU A 169 -5.57 -14.38 -12.21
C LEU A 169 -6.50 -15.21 -11.31
N ARG A 170 -6.50 -14.95 -10.00
CA ARG A 170 -7.41 -15.60 -9.06
C ARG A 170 -8.87 -15.21 -9.29
N SER A 171 -9.15 -13.91 -9.25
CA SER A 171 -10.52 -13.37 -9.24
C SER A 171 -11.22 -13.47 -10.60
N GLU A 172 -10.49 -13.25 -11.70
CA GLU A 172 -11.08 -13.17 -13.05
C GLU A 172 -10.81 -14.42 -13.89
N GLN A 173 -9.75 -15.18 -13.61
CA GLN A 173 -9.40 -16.40 -14.34
C GLN A 173 -9.55 -17.69 -13.53
N GLY A 174 -9.78 -17.60 -12.21
CA GLY A 174 -9.85 -18.78 -11.33
C GLY A 174 -8.52 -19.51 -11.15
N ILE A 175 -7.40 -18.84 -11.41
CA ILE A 175 -6.04 -19.41 -11.32
C ILE A 175 -5.39 -18.92 -10.04
N GLU A 176 -5.13 -19.83 -9.10
CA GLU A 176 -4.41 -19.54 -7.87
C GLU A 176 -2.90 -19.70 -8.08
N ILE A 177 -2.15 -18.65 -7.75
CA ILE A 177 -0.69 -18.64 -7.86
C ILE A 177 -0.10 -18.36 -6.49
N ASP A 178 0.80 -19.25 -6.06
CA ASP A 178 1.71 -18.99 -4.95
C ASP A 178 2.83 -18.04 -5.43
N GLY A 179 2.65 -16.75 -5.14
CA GLY A 179 3.56 -15.70 -5.58
C GLY A 179 4.97 -15.81 -4.98
N ASP A 180 5.08 -16.32 -3.75
CA ASP A 180 6.37 -16.46 -3.06
C ASP A 180 7.17 -17.61 -3.67
N SER A 181 6.54 -18.79 -3.82
CA SER A 181 7.16 -19.94 -4.48
C SER A 181 7.58 -19.61 -5.92
N LEU A 182 6.75 -18.84 -6.64
CA LEU A 182 7.06 -18.45 -8.01
C LEU A 182 8.20 -17.41 -8.08
N ALA A 183 8.26 -16.47 -7.14
CA ALA A 183 9.36 -15.50 -7.06
C ALA A 183 10.68 -16.16 -6.66
N ASP A 184 10.65 -17.19 -5.81
CA ASP A 184 11.82 -17.97 -5.40
C ASP A 184 12.51 -18.68 -6.58
N LEU A 185 11.74 -19.07 -7.61
CA LEU A 185 12.30 -19.62 -8.86
C LEU A 185 13.24 -18.62 -9.57
N ALA A 186 13.10 -17.32 -9.30
CA ALA A 186 13.98 -16.31 -9.89
C ALA A 186 15.37 -16.27 -9.27
N THR A 187 15.56 -16.91 -8.11
CA THR A 187 16.79 -16.88 -7.34
C THR A 187 17.61 -18.15 -7.61
N VAL A 188 18.77 -18.00 -8.25
CA VAL A 188 19.67 -19.13 -8.56
C VAL A 188 21.02 -18.90 -7.89
N GLY A 189 21.21 -19.47 -6.70
CA GLY A 189 22.40 -19.24 -5.88
C GLY A 189 22.51 -17.77 -5.47
N ASN A 190 23.59 -17.09 -5.89
CA ASN A 190 23.76 -15.63 -5.72
C ASN A 190 23.33 -14.81 -6.95
N GLY A 191 22.71 -15.46 -7.95
CA GLY A 191 22.27 -14.86 -9.19
C GLY A 191 20.75 -14.65 -9.23
N PHE A 192 20.32 -13.88 -10.22
CA PHE A 192 18.90 -13.65 -10.52
C PHE A 192 18.63 -14.03 -11.97
N ASP A 193 17.66 -14.91 -12.20
CA ASP A 193 17.21 -15.37 -13.51
C ASP A 193 15.67 -15.39 -13.55
N PRO A 194 15.01 -14.51 -14.31
CA PRO A 194 13.55 -14.45 -14.33
C PRO A 194 12.89 -15.49 -15.27
N TYR A 195 13.65 -16.20 -16.10
CA TYR A 195 13.06 -17.10 -17.11
C TYR A 195 12.31 -18.32 -16.52
N PRO A 196 12.79 -18.96 -15.42
CA PRO A 196 12.02 -20.00 -14.73
C PRO A 196 10.63 -19.52 -14.28
N VAL A 197 10.53 -18.29 -13.79
CA VAL A 197 9.24 -17.66 -13.41
C VAL A 197 8.34 -17.51 -14.62
N TYR A 198 8.87 -17.02 -15.75
CA TYR A 198 8.08 -16.85 -16.97
C TYR A 198 7.55 -18.19 -17.50
N ALA A 199 8.36 -19.23 -17.45
CA ALA A 199 7.97 -20.57 -17.90
C ALA A 199 6.87 -21.16 -17.01
N ALA A 200 7.03 -21.07 -15.68
CA ALA A 200 6.04 -21.56 -14.74
C ALA A 200 4.72 -20.77 -14.85
N LEU A 201 4.78 -19.44 -14.89
CA LEU A 201 3.59 -18.60 -15.06
C LEU A 201 2.88 -18.85 -16.40
N GLY A 202 3.65 -19.03 -17.48
CA GLY A 202 3.11 -19.38 -18.79
C GLY A 202 2.41 -20.74 -18.82
N HIS A 203 2.88 -21.70 -18.00
CA HIS A 203 2.23 -23.00 -17.85
C HIS A 203 0.88 -22.88 -17.12
N GLU A 204 0.85 -22.20 -15.97
CA GLU A 204 -0.38 -21.96 -15.20
C GLU A 204 -1.43 -21.19 -16.02
N CYS A 205 -0.98 -20.23 -16.82
CA CYS A 205 -1.86 -19.39 -17.65
C CYS A 205 -2.13 -19.96 -19.05
N ALA A 206 -1.87 -21.25 -19.32
CA ALA A 206 -2.04 -21.84 -20.66
C ALA A 206 -3.49 -21.75 -21.20
N ALA A 207 -4.48 -21.71 -20.30
CA ALA A 207 -5.90 -21.54 -20.65
C ALA A 207 -6.31 -20.07 -20.87
N VAL A 208 -5.47 -19.11 -20.50
CA VAL A 208 -5.76 -17.68 -20.64
C VAL A 208 -5.51 -17.25 -22.10
N PRO A 209 -6.51 -16.71 -22.81
CA PRO A 209 -6.36 -16.38 -24.23
C PRO A 209 -5.25 -15.37 -24.50
N GLU A 210 -4.38 -15.70 -25.46
CA GLU A 210 -3.26 -14.86 -25.90
C GLU A 210 -2.27 -14.49 -24.77
N PHE A 211 -2.22 -15.29 -23.70
CA PHE A 211 -1.28 -15.05 -22.62
C PHE A 211 0.17 -15.19 -23.10
N ALA A 212 0.96 -14.15 -22.91
CA ALA A 212 2.38 -14.13 -23.27
C ALA A 212 3.17 -13.25 -22.31
N ILE A 213 4.44 -13.60 -22.10
CA ILE A 213 5.39 -12.80 -21.30
C ILE A 213 6.54 -12.36 -22.19
N THR A 214 6.79 -11.06 -22.25
CA THR A 214 7.94 -10.49 -22.95
C THR A 214 9.03 -10.12 -21.94
N PRO A 215 10.30 -10.54 -22.15
CA PRO A 215 11.41 -10.08 -21.33
C PRO A 215 11.60 -8.56 -21.49
N ARG A 216 11.39 -7.82 -20.40
CA ARG A 216 11.54 -6.38 -20.36
C ARG A 216 12.05 -5.96 -18.99
N LEU A 217 12.90 -4.94 -18.93
CA LEU A 217 13.42 -4.41 -17.68
C LEU A 217 13.10 -2.92 -17.59
N VAL A 218 12.21 -2.53 -16.67
CA VAL A 218 11.70 -1.16 -16.61
C VAL A 218 11.83 -0.61 -15.21
N LEU A 219 12.56 0.49 -15.07
CA LEU A 219 12.60 1.29 -13.85
C LEU A 219 11.48 2.34 -13.89
N GLY A 220 10.71 2.45 -12.81
CA GLY A 220 9.64 3.44 -12.71
C GLY A 220 8.99 3.50 -11.33
N THR A 221 7.92 4.28 -11.24
CA THR A 221 7.08 4.31 -10.05
C THR A 221 5.84 3.45 -10.21
N PHE A 222 5.67 2.46 -9.34
CA PHE A 222 4.51 1.58 -9.29
C PHE A 222 3.83 1.75 -7.93
N SER A 223 2.54 2.08 -7.92
CA SER A 223 1.82 2.34 -6.68
C SER A 223 1.23 1.04 -6.15
N TYR A 224 2.00 0.39 -5.27
CA TYR A 224 1.68 -0.87 -4.59
C TYR A 224 0.60 -0.72 -3.51
N ALA A 225 0.34 0.50 -3.05
CA ALA A 225 -0.34 0.78 -1.78
C ALA A 225 -1.75 0.20 -1.64
N LYS A 226 -2.43 -0.11 -2.74
CA LYS A 226 -3.83 -0.57 -2.69
C LYS A 226 -3.99 -2.07 -2.50
N LEU A 227 -2.98 -2.89 -2.79
CA LEU A 227 -3.15 -4.33 -2.85
C LEU A 227 -2.94 -5.11 -1.56
N PRO A 228 -1.92 -4.81 -0.74
CA PRO A 228 -1.89 -5.34 0.62
C PRO A 228 -3.19 -5.00 1.35
N MET A 229 -3.79 -3.83 1.08
CA MET A 229 -5.10 -3.47 1.62
C MET A 229 -6.23 -4.35 1.05
N VAL A 230 -6.19 -4.73 -0.23
CA VAL A 230 -7.17 -5.66 -0.83
C VAL A 230 -7.05 -7.06 -0.23
N ALA A 231 -5.82 -7.55 -0.10
CA ALA A 231 -5.52 -8.86 0.50
C ALA A 231 -5.87 -8.87 1.99
N ASP A 232 -5.53 -7.83 2.75
CA ASP A 232 -5.90 -7.67 4.15
C ASP A 232 -7.43 -7.64 4.31
N LEU A 233 -8.14 -6.85 3.51
CA LEU A 233 -9.60 -6.86 3.49
C LEU A 233 -10.21 -8.24 3.15
N ALA A 234 -9.52 -9.07 2.35
CA ALA A 234 -9.96 -10.43 2.05
C ALA A 234 -9.72 -11.38 3.23
N LEU A 235 -8.59 -11.24 3.92
CA LEU A 235 -8.19 -12.07 5.05
C LEU A 235 -9.04 -11.79 6.30
N GLN A 236 -9.45 -10.55 6.51
CA GLN A 236 -10.22 -10.13 7.68
C GLN A 236 -11.74 -10.37 7.55
N GLY A 237 -12.18 -11.14 6.55
CA GLY A 237 -13.58 -11.27 6.12
C GLY A 237 -14.64 -11.22 7.24
N GLU A 238 -14.66 -12.22 8.13
CA GLU A 238 -15.65 -12.30 9.22
C GLU A 238 -15.34 -11.36 10.40
N SER A 239 -14.07 -11.14 10.74
CA SER A 239 -13.66 -10.27 11.86
C SER A 239 -14.04 -8.79 11.63
N LEU A 240 -14.13 -8.36 10.37
CA LEU A 240 -14.59 -7.03 10.01
C LEU A 240 -16.06 -6.80 10.40
N ALA A 241 -16.89 -7.85 10.41
CA ALA A 241 -18.29 -7.73 10.78
C ALA A 241 -18.47 -7.45 12.28
N ASP A 242 -17.56 -7.92 13.13
CA ASP A 242 -17.63 -7.73 14.58
C ASP A 242 -17.46 -6.26 14.99
N HIS A 243 -16.85 -5.43 14.15
CA HIS A 243 -16.54 -4.05 14.51
C HIS A 243 -17.66 -3.07 14.10
N ASP A 244 -18.26 -2.36 15.06
CA ASP A 244 -19.40 -1.45 14.81
C ASP A 244 -19.08 -0.32 13.83
N VAL A 245 -17.89 0.27 13.88
CA VAL A 245 -17.49 1.27 12.87
C VAL A 245 -17.50 0.70 11.45
N VAL A 246 -17.00 -0.52 11.25
CA VAL A 246 -16.92 -1.14 9.92
C VAL A 246 -18.31 -1.52 9.42
N ALA A 247 -19.12 -2.15 10.27
CA ALA A 247 -20.51 -2.48 9.96
C ALA A 247 -21.34 -1.22 9.66
N ALA A 248 -21.15 -0.13 10.40
CA ALA A 248 -21.81 1.15 10.15
C ALA A 248 -21.41 1.77 8.80
N LEU A 249 -20.12 1.68 8.42
CA LEU A 249 -19.64 2.08 7.09
C LEU A 249 -20.21 1.21 5.97
N ALA A 250 -20.48 -0.07 6.24
CA ALA A 250 -21.18 -0.97 5.33
C ALA A 250 -22.70 -0.72 5.28
N GLY A 251 -23.23 0.19 6.10
CA GLY A 251 -24.63 0.59 6.11
C GLY A 251 -25.52 -0.21 7.08
N ASP A 252 -24.96 -0.90 8.07
CA ASP A 252 -25.75 -1.57 9.10
C ASP A 252 -26.40 -0.57 10.08
N GLU A 253 -27.73 -0.64 10.23
CA GLU A 253 -28.50 0.30 11.04
C GLU A 253 -28.23 0.17 12.55
N SER A 254 -28.02 -1.05 13.04
CA SER A 254 -27.74 -1.30 14.46
C SER A 254 -26.38 -0.74 14.85
N ALA A 255 -25.37 -0.99 14.02
CA ALA A 255 -24.04 -0.46 14.17
C ALA A 255 -24.05 1.08 14.07
N LEU A 256 -24.79 1.66 13.10
CA LEU A 256 -24.98 3.12 13.01
C LEU A 256 -25.57 3.72 14.29
N GLY A 257 -26.44 3.00 14.99
CA GLY A 257 -26.93 3.38 16.31
C GLY A 257 -25.81 3.35 17.37
N ALA A 258 -25.02 2.29 17.40
CA ALA A 258 -23.94 2.08 18.36
C ALA A 258 -22.80 3.12 18.21
N VAL A 259 -22.32 3.40 17.00
CA VAL A 259 -21.27 4.43 16.78
C VAL A 259 -21.73 5.85 17.07
N ARG A 260 -23.05 6.10 17.12
CA ARG A 260 -23.64 7.40 17.48
C ARG A 260 -23.81 7.61 18.98
N LEU A 261 -23.25 6.71 19.82
CA LEU A 261 -23.37 6.80 21.27
C LEU A 261 -23.06 8.22 21.74
N ARG A 262 -24.02 8.82 22.45
CA ARG A 262 -23.82 10.15 23.04
C ARG A 262 -22.89 10.00 24.22
N VAL A 263 -21.83 10.79 24.21
CA VAL A 263 -20.92 10.92 25.33
C VAL A 263 -21.68 11.50 26.53
N PRO A 264 -21.43 11.02 27.76
CA PRO A 264 -21.87 11.70 28.98
C PRO A 264 -21.40 13.17 29.01
N GLU A 265 -22.12 14.04 29.71
CA GLU A 265 -21.60 15.40 29.94
C GLU A 265 -20.30 15.30 30.76
N SER A 266 -19.26 16.01 30.32
CA SER A 266 -17.99 16.13 31.04
C SER A 266 -18.25 16.78 32.40
N GLU A 267 -17.76 16.19 33.48
CA GLU A 267 -17.84 16.83 34.79
C GLU A 267 -16.96 18.11 34.78
N PRO A 268 -17.45 19.23 35.34
CA PRO A 268 -16.74 20.51 35.28
C PRO A 268 -15.49 20.58 36.17
N ASP A 269 -15.27 19.59 37.05
CA ASP A 269 -14.13 19.51 37.97
C ASP A 269 -13.74 18.04 38.21
N PRO A 270 -13.02 17.40 37.26
CA PRO A 270 -12.61 16.02 37.41
C PRO A 270 -11.60 15.87 38.55
N ASP A 271 -11.62 14.72 39.22
CA ASP A 271 -10.65 14.41 40.28
C ASP A 271 -9.21 14.46 39.71
N PRO A 272 -8.32 15.32 40.24
CA PRO A 272 -6.95 15.46 39.76
C PRO A 272 -6.15 14.15 39.78
N GLU A 273 -6.50 13.20 40.65
CA GLU A 273 -5.83 11.89 40.69
C GLU A 273 -6.11 11.03 39.44
N HIS A 274 -7.20 11.32 38.73
CA HIS A 274 -7.66 10.59 37.54
C HIS A 274 -7.39 11.36 36.23
N GLU A 275 -6.70 12.50 36.32
CA GLU A 275 -6.32 13.33 35.18
C GLU A 275 -4.93 12.91 34.67
N HIS A 276 -4.88 12.43 33.43
CA HIS A 276 -3.67 11.93 32.78
C HIS A 276 -3.26 12.79 31.58
N LEU A 277 -3.48 14.10 31.70
CA LEU A 277 -3.09 15.07 30.68
C LEU A 277 -1.62 15.41 30.83
N VAL A 278 -0.91 15.41 29.71
CA VAL A 278 0.55 15.67 29.65
C VAL A 278 0.87 17.01 29.00
N LEU A 279 -0.15 17.67 28.46
CA LEU A 279 -0.15 19.02 27.91
C LEU A 279 -1.44 19.72 28.35
N ASP A 280 -1.41 21.05 28.37
CA ASP A 280 -2.61 21.86 28.61
C ASP A 280 -3.76 21.43 27.69
N ALA A 281 -4.99 21.59 28.12
CA ALA A 281 -6.13 21.44 27.24
C ALA A 281 -7.26 22.38 27.65
N ASP A 282 -7.97 22.88 26.64
CA ASP A 282 -9.19 23.67 26.88
C ASP A 282 -10.39 22.73 27.15
N SER A 283 -11.52 23.31 27.57
CA SER A 283 -12.72 22.54 27.91
C SER A 283 -13.26 21.69 26.75
N SER A 284 -13.06 22.12 25.49
CA SER A 284 -13.49 21.35 24.32
C SER A 284 -12.57 20.16 24.07
N GLN A 285 -11.27 20.32 24.34
CA GLN A 285 -10.28 19.26 24.26
C GLN A 285 -10.45 18.24 25.40
N HIS A 286 -10.75 18.68 26.63
CA HIS A 286 -11.10 17.80 27.75
C HIS A 286 -12.32 16.94 27.42
N ALA A 287 -13.42 17.57 27.00
CA ALA A 287 -14.63 16.86 26.63
C ALA A 287 -14.39 15.82 25.51
N ALA A 288 -13.51 16.12 24.55
CA ALA A 288 -13.13 15.17 23.52
C ALA A 288 -12.28 14.00 24.06
N ILE A 289 -11.40 14.25 25.04
CA ILE A 289 -10.59 13.21 25.67
C ILE A 289 -11.47 12.27 26.49
N ASP A 290 -12.32 12.81 27.36
CA ASP A 290 -13.23 12.02 28.19
C ASP A 290 -14.22 11.21 27.36
N ALA A 291 -14.67 11.78 26.24
CA ALA A 291 -15.47 11.07 25.26
C ALA A 291 -14.79 9.81 24.72
N VAL A 292 -13.53 9.91 24.29
CA VAL A 292 -12.77 8.76 23.78
C VAL A 292 -12.50 7.75 24.91
N ARG A 293 -12.18 8.22 26.12
CA ARG A 293 -11.97 7.36 27.30
C ARG A 293 -13.22 6.54 27.62
N ALA A 294 -14.41 7.13 27.46
CA ALA A 294 -15.71 6.49 27.59
C ALA A 294 -16.10 5.57 26.40
N GLY A 295 -15.23 5.43 25.39
CA GLY A 295 -15.43 4.55 24.24
C GLY A 295 -16.17 5.17 23.07
N ALA A 296 -16.35 6.50 23.03
CA ALA A 296 -17.06 7.16 21.94
C ALA A 296 -16.20 7.29 20.67
N HIS A 297 -16.87 7.23 19.52
CA HIS A 297 -16.27 7.50 18.21
C HIS A 297 -16.52 8.96 17.81
N LEU A 298 -15.45 9.72 17.54
CA LEU A 298 -15.54 11.17 17.38
C LEU A 298 -14.91 11.66 16.08
N VAL A 299 -15.45 12.76 15.57
CA VAL A 299 -14.82 13.55 14.50
C VAL A 299 -14.52 14.94 15.05
N ILE A 300 -13.25 15.19 15.35
CA ILE A 300 -12.79 16.49 15.86
C ILE A 300 -12.42 17.39 14.68
N LYS A 301 -13.11 18.54 14.55
CA LYS A 301 -12.84 19.56 13.54
C LYS A 301 -12.27 20.80 14.22
N GLY A 302 -11.08 21.22 13.80
CA GLY A 302 -10.44 22.43 14.32
C GLY A 302 -9.64 23.16 13.25
N PRO A 303 -9.74 24.50 13.13
CA PRO A 303 -8.87 25.31 12.27
C PRO A 303 -7.36 25.06 12.51
N PRO A 304 -6.46 25.43 11.58
CA PRO A 304 -5.03 25.41 11.84
C PRO A 304 -4.67 26.18 13.13
N GLY A 305 -3.76 25.64 13.94
CA GLY A 305 -3.33 26.27 15.19
C GLY A 305 -4.19 25.98 16.44
N THR A 306 -5.33 25.30 16.33
CA THR A 306 -6.24 24.99 17.46
C THR A 306 -5.80 23.80 18.34
N GLY A 307 -4.51 23.48 18.37
CA GLY A 307 -4.00 22.45 19.27
C GLY A 307 -4.42 21.00 18.95
N LYS A 308 -4.91 20.67 17.75
CA LYS A 308 -5.28 19.28 17.39
C LYS A 308 -4.21 18.23 17.72
N SER A 309 -2.94 18.50 17.39
CA SER A 309 -1.82 17.60 17.72
C SER A 309 -1.59 17.48 19.22
N GLN A 310 -1.89 18.53 19.99
CA GLN A 310 -1.83 18.52 21.45
C GLN A 310 -2.95 17.67 22.05
N THR A 311 -4.18 17.77 21.51
CA THR A 311 -5.28 16.85 21.85
C THR A 311 -4.93 15.40 21.56
N ILE A 312 -4.29 15.11 20.41
CA ILE A 312 -3.84 13.74 20.06
C ILE A 312 -2.81 13.22 21.06
N VAL A 313 -1.82 14.04 21.43
CA VAL A 313 -0.80 13.64 22.43
C VAL A 313 -1.44 13.34 23.78
N ASN A 314 -2.37 14.18 24.23
CA ASN A 314 -3.10 13.93 25.47
C ASN A 314 -3.93 12.64 25.39
N LEU A 315 -4.65 12.40 24.28
CA LEU A 315 -5.39 11.14 24.07
C LEU A 315 -4.48 9.91 24.17
N ILE A 316 -3.33 9.92 23.48
CA ILE A 316 -2.38 8.81 23.50
C ILE A 316 -1.86 8.58 24.93
N ALA A 317 -1.45 9.63 25.63
CA ALA A 317 -0.93 9.53 26.98
C ALA A 317 -1.99 9.04 27.97
N SER A 318 -3.22 9.58 27.91
CA SER A 318 -4.31 9.17 28.81
C SER A 318 -4.73 7.72 28.58
N LEU A 319 -4.83 7.27 27.33
CA LEU A 319 -5.15 5.87 27.02
C LEU A 319 -4.01 4.93 27.45
N ALA A 320 -2.75 5.34 27.27
CA ALA A 320 -1.60 4.57 27.72
C ALA A 320 -1.55 4.45 29.26
N ALA A 321 -1.89 5.51 29.98
CA ALA A 321 -1.99 5.49 31.44
C ALA A 321 -3.07 4.52 31.95
N GLU A 322 -4.14 4.31 31.16
CA GLU A 322 -5.18 3.30 31.42
C GLU A 322 -4.77 1.88 30.96
N GLY A 323 -3.54 1.68 30.48
CA GLY A 323 -3.05 0.39 29.99
C GLY A 323 -3.59 -0.01 28.62
N LYS A 324 -4.19 0.91 27.86
CA LYS A 324 -4.72 0.65 26.50
C LYS A 324 -3.63 0.85 25.45
N SER A 325 -3.66 0.03 24.40
CA SER A 325 -2.85 0.23 23.19
C SER A 325 -3.52 1.20 22.24
N THR A 326 -2.77 2.16 21.69
CA THR A 326 -3.29 3.16 20.74
C THR A 326 -2.54 3.08 19.41
N LEU A 327 -3.28 2.90 18.30
CA LEU A 327 -2.73 3.02 16.94
C LEU A 327 -3.04 4.41 16.38
N PHE A 328 -2.00 5.20 16.15
CA PHE A 328 -2.13 6.52 15.51
C PHE A 328 -1.77 6.45 14.03
N VAL A 329 -2.73 6.78 13.16
CA VAL A 329 -2.55 6.79 11.71
C VAL A 329 -2.80 8.19 11.17
N ALA A 330 -1.95 8.66 10.26
CA ALA A 330 -2.11 9.93 9.57
C ALA A 330 -1.70 9.82 8.10
N GLU A 331 -2.30 10.66 7.24
CA GLU A 331 -2.00 10.67 5.81
C GLU A 331 -0.55 11.08 5.51
N LYS A 332 -0.02 12.04 6.28
CA LYS A 332 1.30 12.65 6.03
C LYS A 332 2.27 12.31 7.14
N ARG A 333 3.51 11.95 6.77
CA ARG A 333 4.58 11.64 7.72
C ARG A 333 4.89 12.81 8.66
N ALA A 334 4.85 14.04 8.15
CA ALA A 334 5.05 15.24 8.97
C ALA A 334 4.05 15.37 10.15
N ALA A 335 2.83 14.85 10.00
CA ALA A 335 1.85 14.84 11.10
C ALA A 335 2.22 13.81 12.17
N ILE A 336 2.75 12.65 11.76
CA ILE A 336 3.29 11.62 12.66
C ILE A 336 4.50 12.17 13.42
N ASP A 337 5.50 12.71 12.70
CA ASP A 337 6.71 13.28 13.29
C ASP A 337 6.39 14.40 14.30
N ALA A 338 5.39 15.24 14.01
CA ALA A 338 4.96 16.30 14.93
C ALA A 338 4.38 15.77 16.25
N VAL A 339 3.71 14.61 16.24
CA VAL A 339 3.19 13.95 17.45
C VAL A 339 4.32 13.22 18.17
N LEU A 340 5.16 12.46 17.46
CA LEU A 340 6.32 11.75 18.02
C LEU A 340 7.28 12.70 18.74
N SER A 341 7.65 13.82 18.10
CA SER A 341 8.53 14.81 18.71
C SER A 341 7.93 15.43 19.98
N ARG A 342 6.60 15.56 20.07
CA ARG A 342 5.95 16.07 21.29
C ARG A 342 5.99 15.03 22.42
N LEU A 343 5.70 13.76 22.12
CA LEU A 343 5.79 12.66 23.10
C LEU A 343 7.23 12.50 23.61
N ASP A 344 8.21 12.55 22.73
CA ASP A 344 9.63 12.43 23.07
C ASP A 344 10.10 13.55 24.02
N ARG A 345 9.73 14.81 23.74
CA ARG A 345 10.03 15.95 24.64
C ARG A 345 9.38 15.82 26.02
N LEU A 346 8.31 15.03 26.15
CA LEU A 346 7.63 14.75 27.41
C LEU A 346 8.21 13.50 28.12
N GLY A 347 9.24 12.86 27.54
CA GLY A 347 9.81 11.61 28.05
C GLY A 347 8.95 10.37 27.80
N LEU A 348 7.97 10.46 26.89
CA LEU A 348 7.05 9.37 26.53
C LEU A 348 7.45 8.67 25.23
N GLY A 349 8.64 8.96 24.69
CA GLY A 349 9.13 8.35 23.45
C GLY A 349 9.22 6.82 23.52
N ASP A 350 9.63 6.29 24.68
CA ASP A 350 9.79 4.85 24.91
C ASP A 350 8.46 4.07 24.91
N LEU A 351 7.31 4.75 24.99
CA LEU A 351 5.98 4.14 24.89
C LEU A 351 5.53 3.95 23.44
N VAL A 352 6.29 4.45 22.47
CA VAL A 352 5.85 4.50 21.07
C VAL A 352 6.67 3.55 20.20
N LEU A 353 5.97 2.65 19.52
CA LEU A 353 6.51 1.91 18.39
C LEU A 353 6.13 2.62 17.10
N ASP A 354 7.12 3.16 16.39
CA ASP A 354 6.92 3.66 15.03
C ASP A 354 6.87 2.48 14.06
N ALA A 355 5.66 2.06 13.69
CA ALA A 355 5.42 0.93 12.79
C ALA A 355 5.86 1.19 11.34
N TYR A 356 6.49 2.33 11.04
CA TYR A 356 7.06 2.64 9.73
C TYR A 356 8.49 2.11 9.61
N ASP A 357 8.62 0.82 9.28
CA ASP A 357 9.81 0.33 8.60
C ASP A 357 9.61 0.51 7.09
N GLY A 358 10.61 1.10 6.42
CA GLY A 358 10.67 1.12 4.96
C GLY A 358 10.76 -0.30 4.38
N PRO A 359 11.14 -0.48 3.10
CA PRO A 359 11.24 -1.80 2.45
C PRO A 359 12.35 -2.72 3.02
N THR A 360 12.70 -2.58 4.28
CA THR A 360 13.65 -3.41 5.02
C THR A 360 12.94 -4.12 6.16
N ASN A 361 12.84 -5.45 6.03
CA ASN A 361 12.48 -6.44 7.04
C ASN A 361 11.00 -6.62 7.41
N LYS A 362 10.29 -7.41 6.61
CA LYS A 362 9.13 -8.21 7.07
C LYS A 362 9.49 -9.20 8.21
N ARG A 363 10.77 -9.48 8.46
CA ARG A 363 11.25 -10.43 9.49
C ARG A 363 11.46 -9.85 10.90
N ALA A 364 11.41 -8.53 11.08
CA ALA A 364 11.59 -7.94 12.41
C ALA A 364 10.32 -7.99 13.28
N THR A 365 9.15 -8.13 12.66
CA THR A 365 7.84 -8.09 13.35
C THR A 365 7.31 -9.47 13.77
N ALA A 366 8.09 -10.54 13.57
CA ALA A 366 7.70 -11.92 13.87
C ALA A 366 8.46 -12.54 15.06
N GLN A 367 8.95 -11.72 16.00
CA GLN A 367 9.50 -12.21 17.28
C GLN A 367 8.63 -11.81 18.45
#